data_AF-K3WN48-F1
#
_entry.id   AF-K3WN48-F1
#
_cell.length_a   1.000
_cell.length_b   1.000
_cell.length_c   1.000
_cell.angle_alpha   90.00
_cell.angle_beta   90.00
_cell.angle_gamma   90.00
#
_symmetry.space_group_name_H-M   'P 1'
#
loop_
_entity.id
_entity.type
_entity.pdbx_description
1 polymer ?
#
loop_
_entity_poly.entity_id
_entity_poly.type
_entity_poly.pdbx_seq_one_letter_code
_entity_poly.pdbx_strand_id
1 'polypeptide(L)'
;MYLTFYEAPSFKCVKPNLGAYFYDGGRYSDHTLLEVALRKQPVSSSVNADLLQYYKSGVLIDNEATCDVIGVNHEILTVGFGTLNGIPSWKVKNQWTTSWGDSGYAYIERGYQGVRNVEIVGTTIKTIGTVLKAQSCCDKCLQEAGCKAYVWKSSAETCTLKSSITGENRGVASVYSGSIISKAESLQVCAVIEDNVDYPGNDLETATAATVEKCCALCTTYGKCNAFTWSKFAGGMCYLKSKEPVEGTSQTPPADGAPCFRSSDIYKCQAMQVNVDFKGDDLINVPRSQPRDCCVFCRVTPFCQSFTWTDFNGKTCWLKGAATTSHTYIGAYSAHLN
;
A
#
# COMPACT_ATOMS: atom_id res chain seq x y z
N MET A 1 -6.23 -13.26 -27.04
CA MET A 1 -5.08 -12.34 -26.94
C MET A 1 -4.14 -12.93 -25.91
N TYR A 2 -3.01 -13.48 -26.35
CA TYR A 2 -2.04 -14.15 -25.47
C TYR A 2 -1.27 -13.12 -24.66
N LEU A 3 -1.00 -13.42 -23.39
CA LEU A 3 -0.12 -12.64 -22.52
C LEU A 3 0.93 -13.54 -21.89
N THR A 4 2.17 -13.09 -22.02
CA THR A 4 3.42 -13.69 -21.59
C THR A 4 3.70 -13.33 -20.13
N PHE A 5 4.27 -14.28 -19.39
CA PHE A 5 4.51 -14.20 -17.95
C PHE A 5 5.79 -13.42 -17.61
N TYR A 6 5.73 -12.57 -16.58
CA TYR A 6 6.90 -12.04 -15.90
C TYR A 6 6.99 -12.73 -14.53
N GLU A 7 8.11 -13.41 -14.26
CA GLU A 7 8.44 -13.87 -12.91
C GLU A 7 8.57 -12.65 -11.99
N ALA A 8 7.78 -12.60 -10.92
CA ALA A 8 7.79 -11.48 -10.00
C ALA A 8 9.06 -11.52 -9.10
N PRO A 9 9.85 -10.43 -9.02
CA PRO A 9 10.86 -10.28 -7.99
C PRO A 9 10.22 -10.14 -6.60
N SER A 10 10.94 -10.58 -5.58
CA SER A 10 10.56 -10.67 -4.15
C SER A 10 9.53 -9.65 -3.65
N PHE A 11 8.38 -10.17 -3.19
CA PHE A 11 7.25 -9.40 -2.66
C PHE A 11 7.61 -8.75 -1.30
N LYS A 12 7.33 -7.46 -1.14
CA LYS A 12 7.63 -6.66 0.07
C LYS A 12 6.34 -6.34 0.83
N CYS A 13 6.33 -6.40 2.17
CA CYS A 13 5.15 -6.01 2.95
C CYS A 13 5.03 -4.47 3.03
N VAL A 14 4.32 -3.97 2.03
CA VAL A 14 3.67 -2.66 1.98
C VAL A 14 2.21 -2.99 1.73
N LYS A 15 1.25 -2.47 2.49
CA LYS A 15 -0.15 -2.54 2.01
C LYS A 15 -0.29 -1.47 0.91
N PRO A 16 -0.86 -1.74 -0.28
CA PRO A 16 -1.85 -2.76 -0.57
C PRO A 16 -1.43 -3.75 -1.68
N ASN A 17 -1.92 -4.99 -1.54
CA ASN A 17 -2.15 -6.02 -2.55
C ASN A 17 -1.94 -7.35 -1.85
N LEU A 18 -3.00 -8.16 -1.71
CA LEU A 18 -2.87 -9.60 -1.44
C LEU A 18 -4.22 -10.29 -1.58
N GLY A 19 -4.41 -10.99 -2.70
CA GLY A 19 -5.14 -12.26 -2.76
C GLY A 19 -6.67 -12.21 -2.84
N ALA A 20 -7.21 -11.80 -3.99
CA ALA A 20 -8.30 -12.43 -4.75
C ALA A 20 -8.49 -11.56 -5.99
N TYR A 21 -8.15 -12.07 -7.18
CA TYR A 21 -8.35 -11.30 -8.40
C TYR A 21 -9.85 -11.26 -8.70
N PHE A 22 -10.41 -10.06 -8.65
CA PHE A 22 -11.75 -9.77 -9.14
C PHE A 22 -11.58 -8.95 -10.42
N TYR A 23 -11.84 -9.56 -11.57
CA TYR A 23 -11.81 -8.83 -12.83
C TYR A 23 -13.17 -8.17 -13.07
N ASP A 24 -13.17 -6.84 -13.15
CA ASP A 24 -14.20 -6.04 -13.79
C ASP A 24 -13.55 -5.33 -14.99
N GLY A 25 -14.34 -4.92 -15.98
CA GLY A 25 -13.90 -4.10 -17.12
C GLY A 25 -13.28 -2.75 -16.72
N GLY A 26 -13.29 -2.40 -15.42
CA GLY A 26 -12.39 -1.44 -14.78
C GLY A 26 -11.43 -2.16 -13.82
N ARG A 27 -10.12 -2.08 -14.08
CA ARG A 27 -9.06 -2.79 -13.35
C ARG A 27 -9.01 -2.43 -11.85
N TYR A 28 -9.54 -3.28 -10.97
CA TYR A 28 -9.26 -3.20 -9.52
C TYR A 28 -8.18 -4.22 -9.14
N SER A 29 -6.92 -3.90 -9.42
CA SER A 29 -5.78 -4.67 -8.89
C SER A 29 -5.53 -4.43 -7.40
N ASP A 30 -6.24 -3.48 -6.79
CA ASP A 30 -6.10 -3.03 -5.40
C ASP A 30 -7.38 -3.33 -4.60
N HIS A 31 -7.22 -4.16 -3.56
CA HIS A 31 -8.28 -4.56 -2.63
C HIS A 31 -8.93 -3.36 -1.92
N THR A 32 -8.19 -2.28 -1.71
CA THR A 32 -8.68 -1.07 -1.05
C THR A 32 -9.70 -0.36 -1.92
N LEU A 33 -9.47 -0.30 -3.23
CA LEU A 33 -10.43 0.25 -4.18
C LEU A 33 -11.68 -0.60 -4.26
N LEU A 34 -11.53 -1.92 -4.24
CA LEU A 34 -12.67 -2.84 -4.17
C LEU A 34 -13.46 -2.66 -2.85
N GLU A 35 -12.81 -2.51 -1.70
CA GLU A 35 -13.49 -2.21 -0.44
C GLU A 35 -14.28 -0.89 -0.51
N VAL A 36 -13.67 0.17 -1.07
CA VAL A 36 -14.33 1.48 -1.23
C VAL A 36 -15.53 1.37 -2.17
N ALA A 37 -15.39 0.64 -3.27
CA ALA A 37 -16.48 0.37 -4.21
C ALA A 37 -17.61 -0.41 -3.53
N LEU A 38 -17.28 -1.46 -2.78
CA LEU A 38 -18.24 -2.31 -2.06
C LEU A 38 -18.97 -1.58 -0.93
N ARG A 39 -18.38 -0.49 -0.37
CA ARG A 39 -19.09 0.39 0.57
C ARG A 39 -20.19 1.22 -0.11
N LYS A 40 -20.12 1.40 -1.44
CA LYS A 40 -21.12 2.12 -2.23
C LYS A 40 -22.13 1.17 -2.85
N GLN A 41 -21.66 0.07 -3.46
CA GLN A 41 -22.49 -0.87 -4.20
C GLN A 41 -21.77 -2.22 -4.45
N PRO A 42 -22.51 -3.32 -4.71
CA PRO A 42 -21.92 -4.57 -5.20
C PRO A 42 -21.11 -4.38 -6.49
N VAL A 43 -20.07 -5.18 -6.66
CA VAL A 43 -19.10 -5.09 -7.76
C VAL A 43 -19.10 -6.40 -8.54
N SER A 44 -19.24 -6.33 -9.87
CA SER A 44 -19.10 -7.50 -10.75
C SER A 44 -17.66 -7.99 -10.72
N SER A 45 -17.44 -9.29 -10.79
CA SER A 45 -16.10 -9.83 -10.65
C SER A 45 -15.92 -11.18 -11.35
N SER A 46 -14.76 -11.42 -11.95
CA SER A 46 -14.41 -12.76 -12.44
C SER A 46 -13.47 -13.49 -11.48
N VAL A 47 -13.68 -14.80 -11.30
CA VAL A 47 -12.93 -15.70 -10.42
C VAL A 47 -12.61 -17.03 -11.14
N ASN A 48 -11.66 -17.80 -10.60
CA ASN A 48 -11.52 -19.22 -10.93
C ASN A 48 -12.53 -20.02 -10.07
N ALA A 49 -13.44 -20.75 -10.71
CA ALA A 49 -14.51 -21.48 -10.03
C ALA A 49 -14.23 -22.97 -9.79
N ASP A 50 -13.04 -23.46 -10.08
CA ASP A 50 -12.70 -24.89 -9.99
C ASP A 50 -12.91 -25.46 -8.58
N LEU A 51 -12.61 -24.66 -7.55
CA LEU A 51 -12.94 -24.99 -6.16
C LEU A 51 -14.32 -24.51 -5.74
N LEU A 52 -14.82 -23.45 -6.36
CA LEU A 52 -16.06 -22.77 -5.98
C LEU A 52 -17.28 -23.69 -6.18
N GLN A 53 -17.26 -24.54 -7.21
CA GLN A 53 -18.31 -25.54 -7.44
C GLN A 53 -18.51 -26.52 -6.26
N TYR A 54 -17.46 -26.77 -5.46
CA TYR A 54 -17.52 -27.68 -4.31
C TYR A 54 -17.78 -26.97 -2.97
N TYR A 55 -17.87 -25.64 -2.98
CA TYR A 55 -18.02 -24.84 -1.78
C TYR A 55 -19.37 -25.11 -1.08
N LYS A 56 -19.31 -25.32 0.24
CA LYS A 56 -20.49 -25.53 1.10
C LYS A 56 -20.61 -24.49 2.20
N SER A 57 -19.52 -24.20 2.91
CA SER A 57 -19.49 -23.22 4.01
C SER A 57 -18.05 -22.86 4.40
N GLY A 58 -17.89 -21.89 5.30
CA GLY A 58 -16.58 -21.48 5.83
C GLY A 58 -15.84 -20.52 4.90
N VAL A 59 -14.57 -20.24 5.17
CA VAL A 59 -13.75 -19.43 4.26
C VAL A 59 -13.01 -20.36 3.31
N LEU A 60 -13.18 -20.15 2.01
CA LEU A 60 -12.38 -20.79 0.98
C LEU A 60 -10.99 -20.16 1.02
N ILE A 61 -10.01 -20.96 1.45
CA ILE A 61 -8.61 -20.56 1.62
C ILE A 61 -7.82 -21.21 0.50
N ASP A 62 -7.03 -20.42 -0.21
CA ASP A 62 -6.20 -20.90 -1.30
C ASP A 62 -4.90 -21.56 -0.80
N ASN A 63 -4.38 -22.51 -1.55
CA ASN A 63 -3.05 -23.09 -1.38
C ASN A 63 -2.32 -23.17 -2.74
N GLU A 64 -1.00 -23.36 -2.74
CA GLU A 64 -0.19 -23.38 -3.98
C GLU A 64 -0.64 -24.42 -5.03
N ALA A 65 -1.34 -25.49 -4.63
CA ALA A 65 -1.86 -26.50 -5.55
C ALA A 65 -3.24 -26.13 -6.15
N THR A 66 -3.91 -25.13 -5.58
CA THR A 66 -5.24 -24.65 -5.99
C THR A 66 -5.25 -23.21 -6.52
N CYS A 67 -4.13 -22.51 -6.36
CA CYS A 67 -3.88 -21.17 -6.86
C CYS A 67 -3.41 -21.24 -8.32
N ASP A 68 -4.25 -21.80 -9.20
CA ASP A 68 -3.96 -21.76 -10.63
C ASP A 68 -4.33 -20.37 -11.19
N VAL A 69 -3.30 -19.52 -11.28
CA VAL A 69 -3.33 -18.17 -11.86
C VAL A 69 -3.70 -18.15 -13.36
N ILE A 70 -3.82 -19.31 -14.01
CA ILE A 70 -4.00 -19.42 -15.47
C ILE A 70 -5.49 -19.51 -15.87
N GLY A 71 -6.42 -19.75 -14.93
CA GLY A 71 -7.80 -20.20 -15.26
C GLY A 71 -8.97 -19.38 -14.69
N VAL A 72 -8.99 -18.04 -14.79
CA VAL A 72 -10.22 -17.29 -14.49
C VAL A 72 -11.31 -17.70 -15.50
N ASN A 73 -12.38 -18.32 -15.00
CA ASN A 73 -13.37 -19.01 -15.85
C ASN A 73 -14.83 -18.74 -15.47
N HIS A 74 -15.09 -17.92 -14.44
CA HIS A 74 -16.44 -17.69 -13.92
C HIS A 74 -16.67 -16.24 -13.52
N GLU A 75 -17.89 -15.74 -13.74
CA GLU A 75 -18.34 -14.43 -13.29
C GLU A 75 -19.22 -14.55 -12.04
N ILE A 76 -19.01 -13.65 -11.08
CA ILE A 76 -19.68 -13.63 -9.79
C ILE A 76 -19.91 -12.19 -9.33
N LEU A 77 -20.81 -11.98 -8.38
CA LEU A 77 -21.03 -10.68 -7.77
C LEU A 77 -20.36 -10.60 -6.41
N THR A 78 -19.38 -9.71 -6.25
CA THR A 78 -18.83 -9.40 -4.93
C THR A 78 -19.76 -8.41 -4.23
N VAL A 79 -20.28 -8.79 -3.06
CA VAL A 79 -21.35 -8.05 -2.38
C VAL A 79 -20.89 -7.42 -1.06
N GLY A 80 -19.69 -7.76 -0.59
CA GLY A 80 -19.15 -7.17 0.62
C GLY A 80 -17.84 -7.83 1.04
N PHE A 81 -17.36 -7.39 2.19
CA PHE A 81 -16.14 -7.89 2.81
C PHE A 81 -16.29 -7.84 4.32
N GLY A 82 -15.49 -8.64 5.02
CA GLY A 82 -15.52 -8.67 6.47
C GLY A 82 -14.60 -9.74 7.02
N THR A 83 -15.01 -10.30 8.16
CA THR A 83 -14.27 -11.33 8.85
C THR A 83 -15.22 -12.48 9.18
N LEU A 84 -14.90 -13.69 8.71
CA LEU A 84 -15.65 -14.91 9.04
C LEU A 84 -14.71 -15.87 9.74
N ASN A 85 -15.08 -16.36 10.93
CA ASN A 85 -14.22 -17.20 11.78
C ASN A 85 -12.82 -16.60 12.02
N GLY A 86 -12.78 -15.27 12.11
CA GLY A 86 -11.57 -14.48 12.27
C GLY A 86 -10.68 -14.39 11.01
N ILE A 87 -11.11 -14.87 9.86
CA ILE A 87 -10.38 -14.80 8.59
C ILE A 87 -10.97 -13.67 7.75
N PRO A 88 -10.15 -12.65 7.34
CA PRO A 88 -10.59 -11.63 6.40
C PRO A 88 -11.08 -12.29 5.12
N SER A 89 -12.30 -11.97 4.72
CA SER A 89 -12.93 -12.60 3.56
C SER A 89 -13.73 -11.62 2.72
N TRP A 90 -13.77 -11.91 1.43
CA TRP A 90 -14.72 -11.37 0.48
C TRP A 90 -16.00 -12.19 0.54
N LYS A 91 -17.14 -11.52 0.58
CA LYS A 91 -18.44 -12.15 0.43
C LYS A 91 -18.87 -12.03 -1.03
N VAL A 92 -19.01 -13.18 -1.69
CA VAL A 92 -19.43 -13.27 -3.08
C VAL A 92 -20.79 -13.96 -3.17
N LYS A 93 -21.61 -13.54 -4.12
CA LYS A 93 -22.93 -14.09 -4.42
C LYS A 93 -22.90 -14.73 -5.80
N ASN A 94 -23.33 -15.99 -5.86
CA ASN A 94 -23.37 -16.75 -7.10
C ASN A 94 -24.80 -16.93 -7.62
N GLN A 95 -24.94 -17.25 -8.90
CA GLN A 95 -26.21 -17.41 -9.60
C GLN A 95 -26.79 -18.84 -9.57
N TRP A 96 -26.13 -19.76 -8.85
CA TRP A 96 -26.47 -21.19 -8.81
C TRP A 96 -27.48 -21.58 -7.71
N THR A 97 -28.49 -20.73 -7.46
CA THR A 97 -29.56 -20.88 -6.44
C THR A 97 -29.12 -20.75 -4.97
N THR A 98 -30.08 -20.72 -4.04
CA THR A 98 -29.82 -20.61 -2.60
C THR A 98 -29.40 -21.92 -1.94
N SER A 99 -29.46 -23.06 -2.64
CA SER A 99 -29.02 -24.35 -2.09
C SER A 99 -27.52 -24.59 -2.23
N TRP A 100 -26.81 -23.74 -2.97
CA TRP A 100 -25.36 -23.80 -3.12
C TRP A 100 -24.67 -22.89 -2.09
N GLY A 101 -23.52 -23.33 -1.56
CA GLY A 101 -22.73 -22.57 -0.60
C GLY A 101 -23.49 -22.21 0.68
N ASP A 102 -23.15 -21.06 1.25
CA ASP A 102 -23.81 -20.50 2.41
C ASP A 102 -25.03 -19.67 1.97
N SER A 103 -26.12 -20.36 1.65
CA SER A 103 -27.38 -19.77 1.18
C SER A 103 -27.24 -18.94 -0.11
N GLY A 104 -26.45 -19.44 -1.08
CA GLY A 104 -26.14 -18.76 -2.34
C GLY A 104 -24.91 -17.85 -2.30
N TYR A 105 -24.22 -17.80 -1.16
CA TYR A 105 -23.00 -17.03 -0.96
C TYR A 105 -21.78 -17.92 -0.74
N ALA A 106 -20.61 -17.35 -1.02
CA ALA A 106 -19.34 -17.90 -0.57
C ALA A 106 -18.48 -16.82 0.08
N TYR A 107 -17.56 -17.28 0.92
CA TYR A 107 -16.57 -16.45 1.57
C TYR A 107 -15.20 -16.86 1.07
N ILE A 108 -14.51 -15.97 0.38
CA ILE A 108 -13.18 -16.22 -0.21
C ILE A 108 -12.15 -15.48 0.65
N GLU A 109 -11.05 -16.14 1.00
CA GLU A 109 -9.97 -15.49 1.74
C GLU A 109 -9.54 -14.21 1.01
N ARG A 110 -9.46 -13.11 1.77
CA ARG A 110 -9.09 -11.77 1.26
C ARG A 110 -7.57 -11.52 1.31
N GLY A 111 -6.80 -12.58 1.56
CA GLY A 111 -5.35 -12.59 1.76
C GLY A 111 -4.88 -12.13 3.14
N TYR A 112 -3.58 -12.34 3.40
CA TYR A 112 -2.83 -11.87 4.58
C TYR A 112 -1.52 -11.21 4.09
N GLN A 113 -0.96 -10.23 4.81
CA GLN A 113 0.34 -9.62 4.44
C GLN A 113 1.47 -10.67 4.45
N GLY A 114 2.33 -10.75 3.43
CA GLY A 114 3.51 -11.65 3.40
C GLY A 114 3.58 -12.67 2.24
N VAL A 115 4.58 -13.54 2.28
CA VAL A 115 4.88 -14.67 1.38
C VAL A 115 4.64 -16.00 2.11
N ARG A 116 4.10 -17.02 1.40
CA ARG A 116 3.98 -18.40 1.89
C ARG A 116 5.23 -19.18 1.53
N ASN A 117 5.50 -20.23 2.30
CA ASN A 117 6.60 -21.18 2.11
C ASN A 117 7.98 -20.53 2.03
N VAL A 118 8.13 -19.34 2.60
CA VAL A 118 9.38 -18.61 2.66
C VAL A 118 9.64 -18.24 4.11
N GLU A 119 10.82 -18.57 4.60
CA GLU A 119 11.31 -18.14 5.91
C GLU A 119 12.33 -17.01 5.70
N ILE A 120 11.96 -15.79 6.10
CA ILE A 120 12.91 -14.68 6.14
C ILE A 120 13.98 -14.95 7.21
N VAL A 121 15.24 -14.89 6.79
CA VAL A 121 16.42 -15.02 7.66
C VAL A 121 16.89 -13.63 8.07
N GLY A 122 17.28 -13.49 9.34
CA GLY A 122 17.71 -12.22 9.92
C GLY A 122 17.72 -12.26 11.44
N THR A 123 18.09 -11.15 12.06
CA THR A 123 18.20 -11.01 13.52
C THR A 123 16.82 -11.03 14.16
N THR A 124 16.58 -11.96 15.08
CA THR A 124 15.33 -12.05 15.84
C THR A 124 15.29 -10.97 16.92
N ILE A 125 14.18 -10.23 16.99
CA ILE A 125 13.83 -9.36 18.12
C ILE A 125 13.25 -10.21 19.23
N LYS A 126 12.16 -10.93 18.92
CA LYS A 126 11.46 -11.81 19.86
C LYS A 126 10.61 -12.84 19.12
N THR A 127 10.31 -13.91 19.83
CA THR A 127 9.35 -14.94 19.41
C THR A 127 8.15 -14.93 20.34
N ILE A 128 6.96 -14.94 19.76
CA ILE A 128 5.67 -14.83 20.42
C ILE A 128 4.91 -16.13 20.14
N GLY A 129 4.55 -16.87 21.18
CA GLY A 129 3.72 -18.07 21.08
C GLY A 129 2.23 -17.74 20.94
N THR A 130 1.44 -18.76 20.59
CA THR A 130 -0.04 -18.70 20.55
C THR A 130 -0.56 -17.57 19.64
N VAL A 131 0.13 -17.35 18.52
CA VAL A 131 -0.34 -16.46 17.47
C VAL A 131 -1.05 -17.33 16.44
N LEU A 132 -2.38 -17.27 16.44
CA LEU A 132 -3.21 -18.18 15.63
C LEU A 132 -3.12 -17.91 14.12
N LYS A 133 -2.59 -16.74 13.71
CA LYS A 133 -2.66 -16.25 12.32
C LYS A 133 -1.44 -15.44 11.91
N ALA A 134 -1.00 -15.62 10.66
CA ALA A 134 0.09 -14.84 10.06
C ALA A 134 -0.15 -13.32 10.12
N GLN A 135 -1.38 -12.87 9.85
CA GLN A 135 -1.72 -11.44 9.92
C GLN A 135 -1.50 -10.87 11.32
N SER A 136 -1.87 -11.61 12.37
CA SER A 136 -1.63 -11.17 13.75
C SER A 136 -0.13 -11.07 14.06
N CYS A 137 0.71 -11.86 13.38
CA CYS A 137 2.16 -11.73 13.49
C CYS A 137 2.67 -10.46 12.79
N CYS A 138 2.12 -10.15 11.60
CA CYS A 138 2.38 -8.88 10.92
C CYS A 138 2.00 -7.67 11.78
N ASP A 139 0.79 -7.67 12.35
CA ASP A 139 0.29 -6.57 13.18
C ASP A 139 1.17 -6.34 14.41
N LYS A 140 1.66 -7.43 15.02
CA LYS A 140 2.64 -7.38 16.11
C LYS A 140 3.96 -6.79 15.66
N CYS A 141 4.46 -7.14 14.48
CA CYS A 141 5.66 -6.54 13.90
C CYS A 141 5.47 -5.03 13.65
N LEU A 142 4.32 -4.61 13.10
CA LEU A 142 4.01 -3.20 12.85
C LEU A 142 3.96 -2.35 14.12
N GLN A 143 3.65 -2.96 15.26
CA GLN A 143 3.64 -2.32 16.57
C GLN A 143 4.99 -2.40 17.28
N GLU A 144 5.91 -3.24 16.81
CA GLU A 144 7.20 -3.48 17.45
C GLU A 144 8.27 -2.53 16.91
N ALA A 145 8.81 -1.70 17.79
CA ALA A 145 9.90 -0.79 17.46
C ALA A 145 11.10 -1.55 16.87
N GLY A 146 11.56 -1.11 15.70
CA GLY A 146 12.70 -1.72 15.02
C GLY A 146 12.41 -3.04 14.31
N CYS A 147 11.16 -3.52 14.29
CA CYS A 147 10.78 -4.68 13.47
C CYS A 147 10.81 -4.31 11.98
N LYS A 148 11.47 -5.15 11.19
CA LYS A 148 11.62 -5.05 9.73
C LYS A 148 11.08 -6.26 9.00
N ALA A 149 10.82 -7.35 9.71
CA ALA A 149 10.17 -8.52 9.16
C ALA A 149 9.54 -9.39 10.25
N TYR A 150 8.61 -10.25 9.87
CA TYR A 150 8.11 -11.32 10.73
C TYR A 150 8.12 -12.66 10.01
N VAL A 151 8.13 -13.73 10.79
CA VAL A 151 7.99 -15.12 10.36
C VAL A 151 6.96 -15.78 11.26
N TRP A 152 5.86 -16.25 10.70
CA TRP A 152 4.83 -17.01 11.36
C TRP A 152 4.85 -18.46 10.89
N LYS A 153 4.85 -19.41 11.84
CA LYS A 153 4.80 -20.84 11.54
C LYS A 153 3.44 -21.38 11.96
N SER A 154 2.65 -21.84 11.00
CA SER A 154 1.27 -22.29 11.28
C SER A 154 1.23 -23.57 12.11
N SER A 155 2.20 -24.48 11.91
CA SER A 155 2.29 -25.75 12.64
C SER A 155 2.54 -25.58 14.15
N ALA A 156 3.16 -24.47 14.54
CA ALA A 156 3.53 -24.19 15.92
C ALA A 156 2.80 -22.96 16.50
N GLU A 157 1.98 -22.27 15.70
CA GLU A 157 1.34 -21.00 16.05
C GLU A 157 2.33 -19.97 16.63
N THR A 158 3.57 -19.98 16.11
CA THR A 158 4.66 -19.12 16.60
C THR A 158 4.91 -17.97 15.64
N CYS A 159 5.10 -16.77 16.20
CA CYS A 159 5.41 -15.55 15.49
C CYS A 159 6.77 -15.02 15.91
N THR A 160 7.71 -14.95 14.98
CA THR A 160 9.07 -14.44 15.18
C THR A 160 9.20 -13.09 14.52
N LEU A 161 9.49 -12.06 15.31
CA LEU A 161 9.74 -10.69 14.84
C LEU A 161 11.23 -10.50 14.60
N LYS A 162 11.61 -9.80 13.53
CA LYS A 162 13.00 -9.63 13.10
C LYS A 162 13.37 -8.18 12.88
N SER A 163 14.55 -7.78 13.33
CA SER A 163 15.09 -6.40 13.21
C SER A 163 15.94 -6.20 11.96
N SER A 164 16.33 -7.29 11.29
CA SER A 164 17.09 -7.27 10.05
C SER A 164 16.61 -8.37 9.12
N ILE A 165 16.94 -8.22 7.83
CA ILE A 165 16.73 -9.22 6.80
C ILE A 165 18.09 -9.47 6.17
N THR A 166 18.60 -10.68 6.28
CA THR A 166 19.92 -11.09 5.75
C THR A 166 19.80 -12.15 4.66
N GLY A 167 18.60 -12.67 4.41
CA GLY A 167 18.33 -13.66 3.37
C GLY A 167 16.94 -14.28 3.49
N GLU A 168 16.68 -15.30 2.70
CA GLU A 168 15.42 -16.05 2.69
C GLU A 168 15.68 -17.53 2.40
N ASN A 169 14.92 -18.41 3.04
CA ASN A 169 14.84 -19.83 2.69
C ASN A 169 13.49 -20.06 2.01
N ARG A 170 13.50 -20.59 0.78
CA ARG A 170 12.28 -20.91 0.02
C ARG A 170 11.90 -22.39 0.17
N GLY A 171 10.63 -22.71 -0.04
CA GLY A 171 10.10 -24.09 0.07
C GLY A 171 9.88 -24.57 1.51
N VAL A 172 9.85 -23.67 2.49
CA VAL A 172 9.68 -24.04 3.91
C VAL A 172 8.19 -24.18 4.22
N ALA A 173 7.67 -25.40 4.12
CA ALA A 173 6.25 -25.68 4.29
C ALA A 173 5.68 -25.10 5.60
N SER A 174 4.44 -24.61 5.55
CA SER A 174 3.71 -24.07 6.73
C SER A 174 4.36 -22.83 7.37
N VAL A 175 5.25 -22.15 6.63
CA VAL A 175 5.85 -20.88 7.05
C VAL A 175 5.32 -19.73 6.21
N TYR A 176 5.05 -18.62 6.89
CA TYR A 176 4.46 -17.42 6.35
C TYR A 176 5.34 -16.27 6.84
N SER A 177 5.92 -15.46 5.98
CA SER A 177 6.79 -14.38 6.43
C SER A 177 6.54 -13.11 5.64
N GLY A 178 6.96 -11.96 6.15
CA GLY A 178 6.81 -10.69 5.45
C GLY A 178 7.81 -9.68 5.95
N SER A 179 8.33 -8.86 5.05
CA SER A 179 9.22 -7.74 5.36
C SER A 179 8.40 -6.49 5.62
N ILE A 180 8.26 -6.08 6.88
CA ILE A 180 7.56 -4.83 7.14
C ILE A 180 8.47 -3.66 6.78
N ILE A 181 7.90 -2.76 6.02
CA ILE A 181 8.39 -1.40 5.96
C ILE A 181 7.87 -0.73 7.26
N SER A 182 8.78 -0.19 8.08
CA SER A 182 8.45 0.29 9.44
C SER A 182 7.23 1.23 9.41
N LYS A 183 6.50 1.43 10.52
CA LYS A 183 5.40 2.42 10.55
C LYS A 183 5.87 3.83 10.11
N ALA A 184 7.17 4.13 10.20
CA ALA A 184 7.77 5.36 9.69
C ALA A 184 7.95 5.38 8.15
N GLU A 185 7.99 4.21 7.50
CA GLU A 185 8.18 4.07 6.05
C GLU A 185 6.91 3.54 5.33
N SER A 186 5.99 2.86 6.02
CA SER A 186 4.71 2.36 5.49
C SER A 186 3.55 3.36 5.63
N LEU A 187 3.81 4.53 6.23
CA LEU A 187 2.88 5.65 6.29
C LEU A 187 3.06 6.67 5.17
N GLN A 188 4.00 6.48 4.24
CA GLN A 188 4.42 7.57 3.36
C GLN A 188 3.53 7.75 2.13
N VAL A 189 2.22 7.91 2.34
CA VAL A 189 1.39 8.71 1.44
C VAL A 189 1.58 10.19 1.76
N CYS A 190 1.88 10.52 3.02
CA CYS A 190 2.33 11.85 3.44
C CYS A 190 3.83 11.79 3.71
N ALA A 191 4.59 12.80 3.32
CA ALA A 191 6.02 12.83 3.63
C ALA A 191 6.28 12.98 5.13
N VAL A 192 7.52 13.31 5.49
CA VAL A 192 7.82 13.66 6.88
C VAL A 192 6.92 14.82 7.30
N ILE A 193 6.27 14.67 8.45
CA ILE A 193 5.46 15.75 9.03
C ILE A 193 6.40 16.77 9.66
N GLU A 194 6.28 18.02 9.24
CA GLU A 194 7.04 19.15 9.73
C GLU A 194 6.29 19.83 10.88
N ASP A 195 6.86 19.73 12.09
CA ASP A 195 6.29 20.35 13.29
C ASP A 195 6.58 21.86 13.33
N ASN A 196 5.57 22.65 13.72
CA ASN A 196 5.59 24.11 13.78
C ASN A 196 5.82 24.81 12.44
N VAL A 197 5.51 24.15 11.33
CA VAL A 197 5.57 24.75 9.99
C VAL A 197 4.15 24.92 9.47
N ASP A 198 3.81 26.15 9.09
CA ASP A 198 2.60 26.46 8.33
C ASP A 198 2.94 26.53 6.83
N TYR A 199 2.11 25.93 5.98
CA TYR A 199 2.23 26.10 4.55
C TYR A 199 1.27 27.22 4.10
N PRO A 200 1.73 28.44 3.80
CA PRO A 200 0.81 29.51 3.46
C PRO A 200 0.16 29.32 2.07
N GLY A 201 -1.15 29.55 2.02
CA GLY A 201 -1.94 29.60 0.79
C GLY A 201 -2.14 28.24 0.11
N ASN A 202 -2.57 28.30 -1.16
CA ASN A 202 -2.94 27.13 -1.99
C ASN A 202 -4.08 26.27 -1.41
N ASP A 203 -4.86 26.81 -0.47
CA ASP A 203 -5.96 26.12 0.18
C ASP A 203 -7.07 25.76 -0.81
N LEU A 204 -7.45 24.50 -0.81
CA LEU A 204 -8.56 23.96 -1.57
C LEU A 204 -9.83 23.89 -0.72
N GLU A 205 -9.69 23.39 0.51
CA GLU A 205 -10.78 23.15 1.44
C GLU A 205 -10.26 23.08 2.87
N THR A 206 -11.12 23.42 3.83
CA THR A 206 -10.84 23.21 5.25
C THR A 206 -11.76 22.12 5.79
N ALA A 207 -11.19 21.14 6.49
CA ALA A 207 -11.91 20.03 7.10
C ALA A 207 -11.55 19.89 8.58
N THR A 208 -12.47 19.40 9.39
CA THR A 208 -12.16 19.05 10.79
C THR A 208 -11.44 17.72 10.84
N ALA A 209 -10.30 17.66 11.54
CA ALA A 209 -9.52 16.45 11.73
C ALA A 209 -8.92 16.42 13.14
N ALA A 210 -9.34 15.45 13.97
CA ALA A 210 -8.90 15.37 15.36
C ALA A 210 -7.38 15.14 15.53
N THR A 211 -6.70 14.63 14.51
CA THR A 211 -5.23 14.42 14.54
C THR A 211 -4.63 14.74 13.17
N VAL A 212 -3.31 14.97 13.16
CA VAL A 212 -2.55 15.22 11.93
C VAL A 212 -2.59 14.01 10.97
N GLU A 213 -2.63 12.79 11.49
CA GLU A 213 -2.74 11.57 10.68
C GLU A 213 -4.10 11.49 9.98
N LYS A 214 -5.17 11.97 10.63
CA LYS A 214 -6.49 12.09 10.00
C LYS A 214 -6.48 13.17 8.92
N CYS A 215 -5.75 14.27 9.12
CA CYS A 215 -5.60 15.31 8.10
C CYS A 215 -4.84 14.82 6.87
N CYS A 216 -3.74 14.09 7.10
CA CYS A 216 -3.04 13.34 6.08
C CYS A 216 -4.01 12.44 5.29
N ALA A 217 -4.75 11.56 5.96
CA ALA A 217 -5.72 10.65 5.31
C ALA A 217 -6.81 11.37 4.50
N LEU A 218 -7.23 12.57 4.91
CA LEU A 218 -8.17 13.39 4.14
C LEU A 218 -7.52 13.90 2.84
N CYS A 219 -6.29 14.42 2.93
CA CYS A 219 -5.55 14.92 1.77
C CYS A 219 -5.15 13.80 0.79
N THR A 220 -4.84 12.60 1.28
CA THR A 220 -4.58 11.45 0.39
C THR A 220 -5.80 11.10 -0.45
N THR A 221 -6.98 11.11 0.19
CA THR A 221 -8.26 10.78 -0.46
C THR A 221 -8.75 11.88 -1.41
N TYR A 222 -8.46 13.15 -1.10
CA TYR A 222 -8.86 14.26 -1.95
C TYR A 222 -7.91 14.41 -3.13
N GLY A 223 -8.34 14.00 -4.33
CA GLY A 223 -7.46 13.88 -5.52
C GLY A 223 -6.67 15.15 -5.87
N LYS A 224 -7.26 16.34 -5.65
CA LYS A 224 -6.61 17.63 -5.89
C LYS A 224 -5.61 18.04 -4.81
N CYS A 225 -5.65 17.39 -3.64
CA CYS A 225 -4.78 17.71 -2.52
C CYS A 225 -3.39 17.10 -2.71
N ASN A 226 -2.38 17.94 -2.54
CA ASN A 226 -0.97 17.61 -2.72
C ASN A 226 -0.12 17.99 -1.50
N ALA A 227 -0.68 18.76 -0.58
CA ALA A 227 -0.09 19.06 0.72
C ALA A 227 -1.21 19.40 1.71
N PHE A 228 -0.90 19.43 3.01
CA PHE A 228 -1.83 19.95 4.00
C PHE A 228 -1.08 20.71 5.10
N THR A 229 -1.82 21.55 5.81
CA THR A 229 -1.44 22.05 7.13
C THR A 229 -2.51 21.65 8.12
N TRP A 230 -2.11 21.10 9.25
CA TRP A 230 -2.99 20.77 10.36
C TRP A 230 -2.71 21.67 11.56
N SER A 231 -3.73 22.12 12.26
CA SER A 231 -3.61 22.88 13.51
C SER A 231 -4.48 22.28 14.59
N LYS A 232 -4.00 22.35 15.85
CA LYS A 232 -4.76 21.93 17.04
C LYS A 232 -5.96 22.83 17.37
N PHE A 233 -6.11 23.96 16.69
CA PHE A 233 -7.18 24.92 16.93
C PHE A 233 -8.58 24.29 16.77
N ALA A 234 -9.52 24.66 17.65
CA ALA A 234 -10.92 24.22 17.63
C ALA A 234 -11.13 22.68 17.58
N GLY A 235 -10.26 21.89 18.23
CA GLY A 235 -10.36 20.42 18.24
C GLY A 235 -9.74 19.73 17.02
N GLY A 236 -9.03 20.49 16.18
CA GLY A 236 -8.26 19.98 15.06
C GLY A 236 -8.82 20.42 13.71
N MET A 237 -8.10 21.30 13.03
CA MET A 237 -8.44 21.78 11.68
C MET A 237 -7.38 21.36 10.67
N CYS A 238 -7.83 20.94 9.51
CA CYS A 238 -7.03 20.46 8.39
C CYS A 238 -7.27 21.35 7.17
N TYR A 239 -6.23 22.03 6.73
CA TYR A 239 -6.23 22.89 5.56
C TYR A 239 -5.62 22.11 4.40
N LEU A 240 -6.48 21.60 3.51
CA LEU A 240 -6.10 20.80 2.35
C LEU A 240 -5.59 21.73 1.25
N LYS A 241 -4.44 21.42 0.64
CA LYS A 241 -3.77 22.33 -0.29
C LYS A 241 -3.47 21.69 -1.63
N SER A 242 -3.56 22.50 -2.68
CA SER A 242 -3.29 22.09 -4.07
C SER A 242 -1.83 21.88 -4.39
N LYS A 243 -0.90 22.39 -3.57
CA LYS A 243 0.55 22.18 -3.68
C LYS A 243 1.24 22.66 -2.41
N GLU A 244 2.47 22.20 -2.23
CA GLU A 244 3.41 22.76 -1.26
C GLU A 244 3.79 24.21 -1.65
N PRO A 245 3.94 25.14 -0.70
CA PRO A 245 4.47 26.47 -0.96
C PRO A 245 5.96 26.42 -1.29
N VAL A 246 6.51 27.52 -1.81
CA VAL A 246 7.96 27.63 -2.06
C VAL A 246 8.75 27.63 -0.74
N GLU A 247 8.15 28.17 0.32
CA GLU A 247 8.73 28.21 1.66
C GLU A 247 7.61 28.08 2.71
N GLY A 248 7.81 27.21 3.70
CA GLY A 248 6.95 27.10 4.86
C GLY A 248 7.25 28.20 5.88
N THR A 249 6.22 28.74 6.53
CA THR A 249 6.41 29.72 7.61
C THR A 249 6.64 28.98 8.92
N SER A 250 7.89 29.00 9.39
CA SER A 250 8.24 28.48 10.71
C SER A 250 7.60 29.33 11.80
N GLN A 251 6.91 28.67 12.73
CA GLN A 251 6.28 29.30 13.89
C GLN A 251 7.07 28.98 15.15
N THR A 252 7.15 29.94 16.07
CA THR A 252 7.71 29.67 17.39
C THR A 252 6.85 28.65 18.12
N PRO A 253 7.43 27.55 18.64
CA PRO A 253 6.68 26.57 19.42
C PRO A 253 5.96 27.24 20.59
N PRO A 254 4.71 26.86 20.90
CA PRO A 254 4.03 27.39 22.07
C PRO A 254 4.72 26.98 23.36
N ALA A 255 4.48 27.72 24.45
CA ALA A 255 5.09 27.46 25.76
C ALA A 255 4.76 26.07 26.36
N ASP A 256 3.69 25.43 25.87
CA ASP A 256 3.31 24.06 26.24
C ASP A 256 4.13 22.97 25.50
N GLY A 257 5.00 23.36 24.57
CA GLY A 257 5.82 22.46 23.76
C GLY A 257 5.06 21.68 22.68
N ALA A 258 3.74 21.84 22.57
CA ALA A 258 2.92 21.11 21.61
C ALA A 258 2.78 21.90 20.30
N PRO A 259 3.13 21.31 19.13
CA PRO A 259 3.23 22.04 17.88
C PRO A 259 1.91 22.69 17.47
N CYS A 260 2.00 23.96 17.06
CA CYS A 260 0.85 24.79 16.68
C CYS A 260 0.31 24.47 15.28
N PHE A 261 1.23 24.13 14.38
CA PHE A 261 0.96 23.68 13.02
C PHE A 261 1.78 22.43 12.72
N ARG A 262 1.25 21.57 11.87
CA ARG A 262 1.92 20.38 11.35
C ARG A 262 1.63 20.28 9.87
N SER A 263 2.65 20.34 9.04
CA SER A 263 2.49 20.35 7.58
C SER A 263 3.21 19.18 6.93
N SER A 264 2.71 18.75 5.77
CA SER A 264 3.34 17.69 4.97
C SER A 264 2.81 17.69 3.54
N ASP A 265 3.67 17.31 2.59
CA ASP A 265 3.30 17.01 1.20
C ASP A 265 2.80 15.55 1.03
N ILE A 266 2.11 15.29 -0.07
CA ILE A 266 1.50 13.99 -0.36
C ILE A 266 2.15 13.31 -1.57
N TYR A 267 2.74 12.14 -1.32
CA TYR A 267 3.22 11.23 -2.35
C TYR A 267 2.05 10.44 -2.96
N LYS A 268 1.74 10.69 -4.24
CA LYS A 268 0.71 9.95 -4.99
C LYS A 268 1.22 9.38 -6.32
N CYS A 269 2.46 8.90 -6.33
CA CYS A 269 3.03 8.19 -7.46
C CYS A 269 3.05 6.70 -7.17
N GLN A 270 3.38 5.91 -8.20
CA GLN A 270 3.60 4.48 -8.05
C GLN A 270 4.78 4.19 -7.12
N ALA A 271 4.91 2.92 -6.73
CA ALA A 271 6.00 2.48 -5.87
C ALA A 271 7.37 2.86 -6.49
N MET A 272 8.24 3.41 -5.66
CA MET A 272 9.57 3.85 -6.08
C MET A 272 10.42 2.65 -6.54
N GLN A 273 10.91 2.71 -7.77
CA GLN A 273 11.84 1.74 -8.35
C GLN A 273 13.28 2.15 -8.02
N VAL A 274 13.99 1.30 -7.29
CA VAL A 274 15.36 1.54 -6.84
C VAL A 274 16.35 1.00 -7.86
N ASN A 275 17.42 1.76 -8.10
CA ASN A 275 18.45 1.50 -9.10
C ASN A 275 17.93 1.45 -10.54
N VAL A 276 16.86 2.20 -10.82
CA VAL A 276 16.24 2.27 -12.14
C VAL A 276 16.23 3.71 -12.63
N ASP A 277 16.72 3.91 -13.85
CA ASP A 277 16.59 5.16 -14.59
C ASP A 277 15.66 4.97 -15.79
N PHE A 278 14.68 5.86 -15.92
CA PHE A 278 13.79 5.93 -17.07
C PHE A 278 14.47 6.69 -18.20
N LYS A 279 14.43 6.16 -19.42
CA LYS A 279 15.12 6.77 -20.55
C LYS A 279 14.24 7.76 -21.30
N GLY A 280 14.83 8.92 -21.60
CA GLY A 280 14.29 9.90 -22.54
C GLY A 280 13.14 10.76 -21.99
N ASP A 281 12.67 11.64 -22.88
CA ASP A 281 11.52 12.54 -22.70
C ASP A 281 11.56 13.43 -21.44
N ASP A 282 12.75 13.93 -21.11
CA ASP A 282 12.96 14.88 -20.01
C ASP A 282 12.27 16.22 -20.33
N LEU A 283 11.26 16.59 -19.52
CA LEU A 283 10.56 17.86 -19.59
C LEU A 283 11.36 18.97 -18.90
N ILE A 284 11.82 18.69 -17.68
CA ILE A 284 12.57 19.64 -16.84
C ILE A 284 13.40 18.87 -15.82
N ASN A 285 14.54 19.41 -15.44
CA ASN A 285 15.31 18.97 -14.29
C ASN A 285 15.17 19.98 -13.14
N VAL A 286 14.95 19.49 -11.92
CA VAL A 286 14.81 20.33 -10.72
C VAL A 286 15.63 19.74 -9.57
N PRO A 287 16.42 20.56 -8.84
CA PRO A 287 17.13 20.09 -7.65
C PRO A 287 16.15 19.65 -6.57
N ARG A 288 16.34 18.44 -6.03
CA ARG A 288 15.47 17.89 -4.98
C ARG A 288 16.25 17.05 -3.99
N SER A 289 16.04 17.31 -2.70
CA SER A 289 16.80 16.70 -1.62
C SER A 289 16.54 15.19 -1.49
N GLN A 290 15.35 14.73 -1.88
CA GLN A 290 14.90 13.36 -1.73
C GLN A 290 14.14 12.89 -2.98
N PRO A 291 14.24 11.59 -3.34
CA PRO A 291 13.52 11.02 -4.47
C PRO A 291 12.00 11.24 -4.45
N ARG A 292 11.39 11.25 -3.26
CA ARG A 292 9.94 11.42 -3.13
C ARG A 292 9.45 12.79 -3.59
N ASP A 293 10.28 13.83 -3.43
CA ASP A 293 9.94 15.21 -3.77
C ASP A 293 9.70 15.35 -5.29
N CYS A 294 10.31 14.46 -6.08
CA CYS A 294 10.06 14.37 -7.51
C CYS A 294 8.61 14.07 -7.87
N CYS A 295 7.96 13.21 -7.09
CA CYS A 295 6.57 12.85 -7.35
C CYS A 295 5.66 14.07 -7.22
N VAL A 296 5.82 14.82 -6.14
CA VAL A 296 5.03 16.03 -5.87
C VAL A 296 5.20 17.03 -7.00
N PHE A 297 6.45 17.25 -7.42
CA PHE A 297 6.76 18.18 -8.50
C PHE A 297 6.22 17.72 -9.85
N CYS A 298 6.36 16.44 -10.18
CA CYS A 298 5.82 15.89 -11.42
C CYS A 298 4.29 16.05 -11.48
N ARG A 299 3.58 15.84 -10.37
CA ARG A 299 2.10 15.96 -10.31
C ARG A 299 1.55 17.36 -10.57
N VAL A 300 2.36 18.39 -10.34
CA VAL A 300 1.99 19.79 -10.64
C VAL A 300 2.67 20.32 -11.90
N THR A 301 3.49 19.50 -12.55
CA THR A 301 4.17 19.85 -13.81
C THR A 301 3.32 19.37 -14.98
N PRO A 302 2.84 20.27 -15.85
CA PRO A 302 2.06 19.87 -17.02
C PRO A 302 2.78 18.80 -17.85
N PHE A 303 2.02 17.80 -18.30
CA PHE A 303 2.48 16.67 -19.12
C PHE A 303 3.43 15.68 -18.45
N CYS A 304 3.82 15.87 -17.19
CA CYS A 304 4.71 14.95 -16.49
C CYS A 304 3.97 13.66 -16.11
N GLN A 305 4.54 12.52 -16.51
CA GLN A 305 3.96 11.18 -16.26
C GLN A 305 4.89 10.29 -15.44
N SER A 306 6.17 10.66 -15.32
CA SER A 306 7.15 9.93 -14.52
C SER A 306 8.34 10.80 -14.15
N PHE A 307 9.21 10.28 -13.30
CA PHE A 307 10.47 10.92 -12.98
C PHE A 307 11.57 9.89 -12.75
N THR A 308 12.81 10.37 -12.85
CA THR A 308 13.99 9.72 -12.26
C THR A 308 14.71 10.71 -11.36
N TRP A 309 15.09 10.29 -10.17
CA TRP A 309 15.94 11.04 -9.26
C TRP A 309 17.34 10.39 -9.24
N THR A 310 18.38 11.21 -9.21
CA THR A 310 19.78 10.76 -9.08
C THR A 310 20.57 11.69 -8.16
N ASP A 311 21.71 11.23 -7.64
CA ASP A 311 22.66 12.06 -6.86
C ASP A 311 23.43 13.09 -7.71
N PHE A 312 23.12 13.21 -9.01
CA PHE A 312 23.76 14.15 -9.92
C PHE A 312 23.60 15.60 -9.44
N ASN A 313 24.66 16.41 -9.55
CA ASN A 313 24.69 17.84 -9.17
C ASN A 313 24.15 18.15 -7.76
N GLY A 314 24.42 17.30 -6.78
CA GLY A 314 23.90 17.52 -5.42
C GLY A 314 22.42 17.20 -5.29
N LYS A 315 21.95 16.20 -6.07
CA LYS A 315 20.61 15.60 -6.11
C LYS A 315 19.65 16.27 -7.09
N THR A 316 19.38 15.59 -8.19
CA THR A 316 18.57 16.10 -9.31
C THR A 316 17.37 15.21 -9.57
N CYS A 317 16.23 15.84 -9.79
CA CYS A 317 15.02 15.22 -10.27
C CYS A 317 14.80 15.49 -11.75
N TRP A 318 14.70 14.45 -12.55
CA TRP A 318 14.48 14.46 -13.98
C TRP A 318 13.02 14.12 -14.27
N LEU A 319 12.19 15.15 -14.48
CA LEU A 319 10.75 15.03 -14.74
C LEU A 319 10.51 14.69 -16.21
N LYS A 320 9.66 13.71 -16.48
CA LYS A 320 9.54 13.09 -17.80
C LYS A 320 8.09 13.02 -18.29
N GLY A 321 7.92 13.22 -19.59
CA GLY A 321 6.61 13.22 -20.27
C GLY A 321 6.09 11.81 -20.57
N ALA A 322 6.99 10.87 -20.84
CA ALA A 322 6.70 9.48 -21.09
C ALA A 322 7.95 8.64 -20.80
N ALA A 323 7.80 7.55 -20.03
CA ALA A 323 8.87 6.59 -19.79
C ALA A 323 8.45 5.21 -20.27
N THR A 324 8.85 4.84 -21.49
CA THR A 324 8.52 3.53 -22.09
C THR A 324 9.67 2.55 -22.03
N THR A 325 10.88 3.01 -21.71
CA THR A 325 12.08 2.19 -21.56
C THR A 325 12.88 2.61 -20.35
N SER A 326 13.57 1.65 -19.73
CA SER A 326 14.39 1.88 -18.54
C SER A 326 15.71 1.13 -18.63
N HIS A 327 16.66 1.50 -17.78
CA HIS A 327 17.86 0.70 -17.53
C HIS A 327 18.26 0.74 -16.06
N THR A 328 19.08 -0.23 -15.67
CA THR A 328 19.66 -0.27 -14.34
C THR A 328 20.71 0.84 -14.19
N TYR A 329 20.53 1.69 -13.19
CA TYR A 329 21.49 2.72 -12.79
C TYR A 329 21.58 2.75 -11.27
N ILE A 330 22.72 2.33 -10.70
CA ILE A 330 22.89 2.24 -9.25
C ILE A 330 22.81 3.64 -8.64
N GLY A 331 21.92 3.83 -7.65
CA GLY A 331 21.66 5.12 -7.02
C GLY A 331 20.54 5.95 -7.66
N ALA A 332 19.94 5.49 -8.76
CA ALA A 332 18.75 6.12 -9.33
C ALA A 332 17.46 5.64 -8.66
N TYR A 333 16.47 6.53 -8.57
CA TYR A 333 15.14 6.22 -8.05
C TYR A 333 14.07 6.75 -9.01
N SER A 334 13.20 5.89 -9.51
CA SER A 334 12.19 6.28 -10.52
C SER A 334 10.79 5.87 -10.14
N ALA A 335 9.78 6.64 -10.55
CA ALA A 335 8.38 6.23 -10.45
C ALA A 335 7.52 6.90 -11.53
N HIS A 336 6.43 6.23 -11.90
CA HIS A 336 5.35 6.82 -12.69
C HIS A 336 4.32 7.48 -11.78
N LEU A 337 3.56 8.42 -12.33
CA LEU A 337 2.38 8.97 -11.65
C LEU A 337 1.26 7.92 -11.62
N ASN A 338 0.38 8.05 -10.63
CA ASN A 338 -0.88 7.33 -10.57
C ASN A 338 -1.94 8.03 -11.42
#